data_AF-H0EW36-F1
#
_entry.id   AF-H0EW36-F1
#
_cell.length_a   1.000
_cell.length_b   1.000
_cell.length_c   1.000
_cell.angle_alpha   90.00
_cell.angle_beta   90.00
_cell.angle_gamma   90.00
#
_symmetry.space_group_name_H-M   'P 1'
#
loop_
_entity.id
_entity.type
_entity.pdbx_description
1 polymer ?
#
loop_
_entity_poly.entity_id
_entity_poly.type
_entity_poly.pdbx_seq_one_letter_code
_entity_poly.pdbx_strand_id
1 'polypeptide(L)'
;MLGTTALNLRYFFYPIGNTPAVNVVQDRFRPANGATYDAPVKVLFLAYGDPRNLLFSLWYERNTDEQTKWEFTCCDIDAAVLARNIILISLIIDEVSFTSTWNIFYHLYIPDADIDLLHAQAEKLLLQSDSINRWMSSVYGKAISFLDQDTLNRLRALWTKYAATAALNIDARKQFEVTTRGKIKKMFDRSQENSMHVQGLRSVGPNWTGAVETISYCFSRFWETGVVAGNLPDLQELSSSQGGRVNPMFAISSSSTEEFAVHYGSEPLLGFHLATAFDGHLVGYTTDALGTEAATRLAFPGVPGRQSQYYLRIAWKIPSFGERLEEMASEPLEWEIRSSPEELSMYFFNSIWLCSVMRT
;
A
#
# COMPACT_ATOMS: atom_id res chain seq x y z
N MET A 1 21.74 -10.04 -19.08
CA MET A 1 21.13 -9.41 -20.27
C MET A 1 21.24 -7.90 -20.13
N LEU A 2 22.03 -7.25 -20.98
CA LEU A 2 22.03 -5.78 -21.11
C LEU A 2 21.02 -5.43 -22.21
N GLY A 3 19.76 -5.29 -21.82
CA GLY A 3 18.71 -4.78 -22.70
C GLY A 3 18.83 -3.26 -22.88
N THR A 4 18.19 -2.73 -23.92
CA THR A 4 18.05 -1.29 -24.16
C THR A 4 17.56 -0.57 -22.90
N THR A 5 18.35 0.37 -22.39
CA THR A 5 17.94 1.26 -21.30
C THR A 5 16.82 2.15 -21.81
N ALA A 6 15.57 1.80 -21.49
CA ALA A 6 14.45 2.71 -21.69
C ALA A 6 14.62 3.90 -20.73
N LEU A 7 14.95 5.07 -21.28
CA LEU A 7 14.91 6.32 -20.55
C LEU A 7 13.45 6.62 -20.22
N ASN A 8 13.03 6.31 -18.99
CA ASN A 8 11.75 6.77 -18.51
C ASN A 8 11.85 8.28 -18.24
N LEU A 9 11.38 9.07 -19.20
CA LEU A 9 11.40 10.54 -19.13
C LEU A 9 10.49 11.07 -18.00
N ARG A 10 9.66 10.23 -17.38
CA ARG A 10 8.68 10.64 -16.38
C ARG A 10 8.66 9.68 -15.19
N TYR A 11 9.23 10.13 -14.08
CA TYR A 11 9.22 9.39 -12.83
C TYR A 11 7.82 9.46 -12.17
N PHE A 12 7.29 8.29 -11.79
CA PHE A 12 6.08 8.16 -10.99
C PHE A 12 6.40 7.41 -9.70
N PHE A 13 5.92 7.96 -8.60
CA PHE A 13 6.01 7.39 -7.27
C PHE A 13 4.68 6.69 -6.93
N TYR A 14 4.77 5.45 -6.45
CA TYR A 14 3.62 4.62 -6.09
C TYR A 14 3.61 4.37 -4.57
N PRO A 15 3.23 5.37 -3.74
CA PRO A 15 3.24 5.24 -2.28
C PRO A 15 2.22 4.21 -1.77
N ILE A 16 1.17 3.99 -2.53
CA ILE A 16 0.11 3.05 -2.19
C ILE A 16 -0.07 2.14 -3.39
N GLY A 17 -0.33 0.88 -3.12
CA GLY A 17 -0.40 -0.07 -4.19
C GLY A 17 -1.68 0.10 -5.01
N ASN A 18 -1.66 -0.48 -6.19
CA ASN A 18 -2.68 -0.37 -7.22
C ASN A 18 -3.38 -1.70 -7.56
N THR A 19 -3.56 -2.61 -6.62
CA THR A 19 -4.38 -3.83 -6.75
C THR A 19 -4.97 -4.23 -5.40
N PRO A 20 -6.09 -4.96 -5.33
CA PRO A 20 -6.50 -5.54 -4.06
C PRO A 20 -5.37 -6.41 -3.50
N ALA A 21 -5.26 -6.47 -2.17
CA ALA A 21 -4.28 -7.33 -1.53
C ALA A 21 -4.48 -8.80 -1.98
N VAL A 22 -3.40 -9.56 -2.09
CA VAL A 22 -3.45 -10.99 -2.43
C VAL A 22 -2.68 -11.79 -1.40
N ASN A 23 -3.23 -12.94 -1.00
CA ASN A 23 -2.51 -13.87 -0.13
C ASN A 23 -1.49 -14.61 -0.99
N VAL A 24 -0.23 -14.21 -0.91
CA VAL A 24 0.85 -14.79 -1.74
C VAL A 24 1.26 -16.19 -1.30
N VAL A 25 0.70 -16.70 -0.20
CA VAL A 25 0.98 -18.03 0.34
C VAL A 25 -0.26 -18.92 0.39
N GLN A 26 -1.38 -18.50 -0.22
CA GLN A 26 -2.65 -19.24 -0.22
C GLN A 26 -2.52 -20.70 -0.73
N ASP A 27 -1.65 -20.91 -1.72
CA ASP A 27 -1.47 -22.20 -2.40
C ASP A 27 -0.25 -22.97 -1.85
N ARG A 28 0.34 -22.50 -0.74
CA ARG A 28 1.48 -23.15 -0.10
C ARG A 28 1.06 -24.55 0.38
N PHE A 29 1.84 -25.55 -0.01
CA PHE A 29 1.67 -26.91 0.51
C PHE A 29 1.99 -26.95 2.01
N ARG A 30 1.05 -27.49 2.80
CA ARG A 30 1.21 -27.71 4.24
C ARG A 30 1.36 -29.21 4.51
N PRO A 31 2.29 -29.64 5.38
CA PRO A 31 2.44 -31.05 5.72
C PRO A 31 1.15 -31.60 6.34
N ALA A 32 0.64 -32.71 5.79
CA ALA A 32 -0.63 -33.31 6.21
C ALA A 32 -0.62 -33.85 7.65
N ASN A 33 0.57 -34.00 8.25
CA ASN A 33 0.78 -34.51 9.60
C ASN A 33 0.93 -33.39 10.66
N GLY A 34 0.74 -32.13 10.29
CA GLY A 34 0.96 -31.00 11.20
C GLY A 34 2.43 -30.82 11.61
N ALA A 35 3.36 -31.46 10.89
CA ALA A 35 4.78 -31.23 11.12
C ALA A 35 5.11 -29.80 10.72
N THR A 36 5.53 -29.00 11.70
CA THR A 36 6.10 -27.69 11.46
C THR A 36 7.50 -27.88 10.89
N TYR A 37 7.85 -27.09 9.87
CA TYR A 37 9.22 -27.01 9.42
C TYR A 37 9.97 -26.10 10.40
N ASP A 38 11.10 -26.55 10.96
CA ASP A 38 11.95 -25.70 11.79
C ASP A 38 12.50 -24.48 11.01
N ALA A 39 12.57 -24.61 9.68
CA ALA A 39 13.03 -23.55 8.78
C ALA A 39 11.92 -22.53 8.47
N PRO A 40 12.24 -21.23 8.41
CA PRO A 40 11.26 -20.20 8.07
C PRO A 40 10.78 -20.35 6.63
N VAL A 41 9.52 -19.98 6.41
CA VAL A 41 8.97 -19.82 5.07
C VAL A 41 9.53 -18.54 4.47
N LYS A 42 10.29 -18.69 3.37
CA LYS A 42 10.96 -17.58 2.68
C LYS A 42 10.14 -17.12 1.49
N VAL A 43 9.84 -15.82 1.44
CA VAL A 43 9.06 -15.18 0.37
C VAL A 43 9.84 -14.01 -0.19
N LEU A 44 10.05 -14.00 -1.51
CA LEU A 44 10.69 -12.89 -2.23
C LEU A 44 9.62 -12.07 -2.96
N PHE A 45 9.46 -10.81 -2.56
CA PHE A 45 8.67 -9.83 -3.30
C PHE A 45 9.57 -9.07 -4.27
N LEU A 46 9.30 -9.20 -5.58
CA LEU A 46 9.88 -8.35 -6.62
C LEU A 46 8.86 -7.31 -7.02
N ALA A 47 9.26 -6.03 -7.01
CA ALA A 47 8.32 -4.90 -7.08
C ALA A 47 7.30 -4.98 -5.94
N TYR A 48 7.82 -4.93 -4.71
CA TYR A 48 7.07 -5.08 -3.48
C TYR A 48 5.88 -4.12 -3.40
N GLY A 49 6.05 -2.87 -3.83
CA GLY A 49 5.04 -1.84 -3.65
C GLY A 49 4.81 -1.58 -2.16
N ASP A 50 3.56 -1.48 -1.74
CA ASP A 50 3.20 -1.28 -0.35
C ASP A 50 3.03 -2.61 0.43
N PRO A 51 3.00 -2.58 1.78
CA PRO A 51 3.00 -3.80 2.58
C PRO A 51 1.69 -4.59 2.58
N ARG A 52 0.69 -4.20 1.77
CA ARG A 52 -0.65 -4.80 1.82
C ARG A 52 -0.64 -6.32 1.57
N ASN A 53 0.18 -6.80 0.64
CA ASN A 53 0.20 -8.21 0.28
C ASN A 53 0.86 -9.04 1.37
N LEU A 54 1.96 -8.52 1.94
CA LEU A 54 2.63 -9.13 3.08
C LEU A 54 1.69 -9.19 4.28
N LEU A 55 1.09 -8.06 4.64
CA LEU A 55 0.25 -7.95 5.83
C LEU A 55 -1.07 -8.72 5.66
N PHE A 56 -1.66 -8.75 4.46
CA PHE A 56 -2.83 -9.59 4.17
C PHE A 56 -2.50 -11.09 4.22
N SER A 57 -1.32 -11.49 3.72
CA SER A 57 -0.88 -12.88 3.82
C SER A 57 -0.69 -13.29 5.27
N LEU A 58 0.01 -12.49 6.08
CA LEU A 58 0.17 -12.74 7.51
C LEU A 58 -1.18 -12.79 8.24
N TRP A 59 -2.09 -11.89 7.91
CA TRP A 59 -3.44 -11.88 8.46
C TRP A 59 -4.23 -13.14 8.15
N TYR A 60 -4.09 -13.68 6.93
CA TYR A 60 -4.79 -14.90 6.54
C TYR A 60 -4.19 -16.13 7.24
N GLU A 61 -2.87 -16.19 7.33
CA GLU A 61 -2.14 -17.34 7.87
C GLU A 61 -2.17 -17.44 9.40
N ARG A 62 -2.45 -16.35 10.12
CA ARG A 62 -2.46 -16.28 11.59
C ARG A 62 -3.26 -17.39 12.28
N ASN A 63 -4.38 -17.79 11.68
CA ASN A 63 -5.31 -18.76 12.28
C ASN A 63 -4.97 -20.20 11.90
N THR A 64 -3.86 -20.41 11.20
CA THR A 64 -3.57 -21.70 10.55
C THR A 64 -2.34 -22.41 11.09
N ASP A 65 -1.33 -21.67 11.55
CA ASP A 65 -0.13 -22.24 12.18
C ASP A 65 0.65 -21.15 12.95
N GLU A 66 0.39 -21.01 14.25
CA GLU A 66 1.07 -20.05 15.12
C GLU A 66 2.59 -20.29 15.22
N GLN A 67 3.09 -21.47 14.84
CA GLN A 67 4.51 -21.80 14.91
C GLN A 67 5.27 -21.52 13.60
N THR A 68 4.58 -21.17 12.51
CA THR A 68 5.26 -20.87 11.25
C THR A 68 6.08 -19.59 11.40
N LYS A 69 7.40 -19.72 11.22
CA LYS A 69 8.32 -18.58 11.10
C LYS A 69 8.30 -18.04 9.66
N TRP A 70 8.28 -16.72 9.50
CA TRP A 70 8.21 -16.07 8.20
C TRP A 70 9.44 -15.20 7.93
N GLU A 71 9.98 -15.28 6.72
CA GLU A 71 11.06 -14.42 6.24
C GLU A 71 10.65 -13.81 4.89
N PHE A 72 10.45 -12.49 4.87
CA PHE A 72 10.10 -11.77 3.65
C PHE A 72 11.27 -10.92 3.17
N THR A 73 11.71 -11.16 1.94
CA THR A 73 12.65 -10.28 1.24
C THR A 73 11.87 -9.37 0.32
N CYS A 74 11.88 -8.07 0.61
CA CYS A 74 11.06 -7.08 -0.07
C CYS A 74 11.93 -6.17 -0.96
N CYS A 75 11.85 -6.38 -2.28
CA CYS A 75 12.62 -5.61 -3.25
C CYS A 75 11.72 -4.62 -4.00
N ASP A 76 12.14 -3.35 -4.03
CA ASP A 76 11.51 -2.33 -4.86
C ASP A 76 12.58 -1.50 -5.57
N ILE A 77 12.25 -0.98 -6.76
CA ILE A 77 13.14 -0.09 -7.50
C ILE A 77 13.17 1.31 -6.86
N ASP A 78 12.12 1.67 -6.13
CA ASP A 78 11.96 2.98 -5.53
C ASP A 78 12.24 2.97 -4.03
N ALA A 79 13.33 3.64 -3.63
CA ALA A 79 13.72 3.79 -2.23
C ALA A 79 12.64 4.46 -1.37
N ALA A 80 11.82 5.35 -1.94
CA ALA A 80 10.75 6.05 -1.23
C ALA A 80 9.60 5.12 -0.86
N VAL A 81 9.35 4.07 -1.65
CA VAL A 81 8.39 3.03 -1.33
C VAL A 81 8.86 2.27 -0.09
N LEU A 82 10.10 1.77 -0.10
CA LEU A 82 10.67 1.02 1.03
C LEU A 82 10.80 1.87 2.30
N ALA A 83 11.23 3.14 2.17
CA ALA A 83 11.38 4.04 3.31
C ALA A 83 10.05 4.28 4.05
N ARG A 84 8.94 4.44 3.33
CA ARG A 84 7.60 4.54 3.93
C ARG A 84 7.13 3.24 4.55
N ASN A 85 7.39 2.11 3.88
CA ASN A 85 6.98 0.80 4.39
C ASN A 85 7.65 0.50 5.73
N ILE A 86 8.92 0.90 5.90
CA ILE A 86 9.62 0.76 7.17
C ILE A 86 9.08 1.72 8.22
N ILE A 87 8.70 2.96 7.87
CA ILE A 87 8.00 3.85 8.82
C ILE A 87 6.74 3.16 9.33
N LEU A 88 5.92 2.61 8.43
CA LEU A 88 4.72 1.87 8.83
C LEU A 88 5.03 0.72 9.79
N ILE A 89 5.95 -0.17 9.41
CA ILE A 89 6.30 -1.33 10.25
C ILE A 89 6.87 -0.86 11.60
N SER A 90 7.63 0.24 11.62
CA SER A 90 8.17 0.80 12.85
C SER A 90 7.12 1.42 13.77
N LEU A 91 6.06 2.05 13.21
CA LEU A 91 4.92 2.54 13.99
C LEU A 91 4.15 1.36 14.63
N ILE A 92 4.02 0.25 13.91
CA ILE A 92 3.43 -0.99 14.42
C ILE A 92 4.28 -1.58 15.56
N ILE A 93 5.61 -1.64 15.39
CA ILE A 93 6.55 -2.11 16.43
C ILE A 93 6.47 -1.24 17.69
N ASP A 94 6.28 0.06 17.52
CA ASP A 94 6.16 1.03 18.62
C ASP A 94 4.73 1.12 19.18
N GLU A 95 3.83 0.21 18.77
CA GLU A 95 2.44 0.11 19.26
C GLU A 95 1.65 1.43 19.10
N VAL A 96 1.92 2.17 18.03
CA VAL A 96 1.21 3.41 17.71
C VAL A 96 -0.25 3.11 17.40
N SER A 97 -1.14 4.06 17.77
CA SER A 97 -2.58 3.92 17.54
C SER A 97 -2.89 3.63 16.06
N PHE A 98 -3.94 2.82 15.84
CA PHE A 98 -4.40 2.50 14.50
C PHE A 98 -4.74 3.76 13.69
N THR A 99 -5.45 4.71 14.28
CA THR A 99 -5.87 5.96 13.63
C THR A 99 -4.67 6.76 13.13
N SER A 100 -3.68 7.02 14.00
CA SER A 100 -2.48 7.75 13.61
C SER A 100 -1.67 7.00 12.54
N THR A 101 -1.54 5.68 12.68
CA THR A 101 -0.83 4.86 11.70
C THR A 101 -1.51 4.90 10.33
N TRP A 102 -2.85 4.81 10.29
CA TRP A 102 -3.66 4.94 9.09
C TRP A 102 -3.49 6.30 8.43
N ASN A 103 -3.65 7.37 9.21
CA ASN A 103 -3.51 8.76 8.73
C ASN A 103 -2.12 8.97 8.10
N ILE A 104 -1.07 8.60 8.83
CA ILE A 104 0.32 8.72 8.36
C ILE A 104 0.53 7.93 7.08
N PHE A 105 0.02 6.70 6.96
CA PHE A 105 0.31 5.88 5.79
C PHE A 105 -0.52 6.25 4.56
N TYR A 106 -1.81 6.54 4.70
CA TYR A 106 -2.74 6.64 3.57
C TYR A 106 -3.17 8.06 3.18
N HIS A 107 -3.03 9.08 4.04
CA HIS A 107 -3.51 10.43 3.75
C HIS A 107 -2.44 11.34 3.15
N LEU A 108 -2.83 12.17 2.18
CA LEU A 108 -2.01 13.26 1.64
C LEU A 108 -1.86 14.40 2.65
N TYR A 109 -2.88 14.62 3.49
CA TYR A 109 -2.87 15.59 4.57
C TYR A 109 -3.19 14.91 5.90
N ILE A 110 -2.41 15.23 6.93
CA ILE A 110 -2.52 14.61 8.26
C ILE A 110 -2.68 15.66 9.36
N PRO A 111 -3.29 15.31 10.51
CA PRO A 111 -3.38 16.19 11.67
C PRO A 111 -2.02 16.66 12.20
N ASP A 112 -2.01 17.75 12.97
CA ASP A 112 -0.79 18.26 13.63
C ASP A 112 -0.16 17.21 14.58
N ALA A 113 -0.97 16.40 15.27
CA ALA A 113 -0.45 15.33 16.12
C ALA A 113 0.26 14.22 15.32
N ASP A 114 -0.27 13.87 14.15
CA ASP A 114 0.27 12.80 13.31
C ASP A 114 1.51 13.24 12.53
N ILE A 115 1.64 14.54 12.18
CA ILE A 115 2.88 15.07 11.61
C ILE A 115 4.01 15.02 12.64
N ASP A 116 3.73 15.38 13.90
CA ASP A 116 4.72 15.34 14.97
C ASP A 116 5.15 13.90 15.26
N LEU A 117 4.21 12.96 15.24
CA LEU A 117 4.49 11.53 15.37
C LEU A 117 5.36 11.00 14.22
N LEU A 118 5.05 11.38 12.97
CA LEU A 118 5.85 11.00 11.81
C LEU A 118 7.29 11.54 11.91
N HIS A 119 7.46 12.80 12.33
CA HIS A 119 8.78 13.37 12.56
C HIS A 119 9.56 12.61 13.63
N ALA A 120 8.93 12.37 14.78
CA ALA A 120 9.55 11.60 15.86
C ALA A 120 9.93 10.19 15.41
N GLN A 121 9.08 9.53 14.61
CA GLN A 121 9.38 8.20 14.09
C GLN A 121 10.54 8.22 13.10
N ALA A 122 10.58 9.18 12.18
CA ALA A 122 11.70 9.36 11.27
C ALA A 122 13.02 9.60 12.03
N GLU A 123 13.00 10.44 13.07
CA GLU A 123 14.17 10.68 13.92
C GLU A 123 14.65 9.42 14.65
N LYS A 124 13.74 8.61 15.21
CA LYS A 124 14.11 7.32 15.82
C LYS A 124 14.81 6.41 14.81
N LEU A 125 14.28 6.30 13.59
CA LEU A 125 14.92 5.50 12.53
C LEU A 125 16.30 6.04 12.18
N LEU A 126 16.47 7.37 12.09
CA LEU A 126 17.76 8.02 11.86
C LEU A 126 18.77 7.78 13.00
N LEU A 127 18.33 7.69 14.25
CA LEU A 127 19.23 7.42 15.36
C LEU A 127 19.77 5.98 15.36
N GLN A 128 19.14 5.05 14.61
CA GLN A 128 19.50 3.63 14.57
C GLN A 128 20.12 3.18 13.25
N SER A 129 20.14 4.02 12.21
CA SER A 129 20.49 3.63 10.83
C SER A 129 21.83 4.18 10.33
N ASP A 130 22.82 4.44 11.20
CA ASP A 130 24.15 4.89 10.75
C ASP A 130 24.97 3.78 10.06
N SER A 131 24.66 2.52 10.40
CA SER A 131 25.34 1.32 9.95
C SER A 131 24.40 0.12 10.12
N ILE A 132 24.59 -0.92 9.30
CA ILE A 132 23.84 -2.18 9.45
C ILE A 132 24.00 -2.74 10.88
N ASN A 133 25.21 -2.72 11.44
CA ASN A 133 25.45 -3.28 12.79
C ASN A 133 24.64 -2.56 13.87
N ARG A 134 24.56 -1.22 13.81
CA ARG A 134 23.72 -0.45 14.73
C ARG A 134 22.24 -0.75 14.51
N TRP A 135 21.82 -0.82 13.24
CA TRP A 135 20.44 -1.14 12.89
C TRP A 135 20.03 -2.50 13.45
N MET A 136 20.83 -3.55 13.22
CA MET A 136 20.60 -4.91 13.72
C MET A 136 20.57 -5.01 15.24
N SER A 137 21.25 -4.10 15.94
CA SER A 137 21.24 -4.01 17.41
C SER A 137 20.03 -3.25 17.97
N SER A 138 19.25 -2.59 17.11
CA SER A 138 18.08 -1.79 17.50
C SER A 138 16.81 -2.65 17.66
N VAL A 139 15.74 -2.05 18.19
CA VAL A 139 14.43 -2.71 18.27
C VAL A 139 13.88 -3.05 16.89
N TYR A 140 14.13 -2.22 15.88
CA TYR A 140 13.66 -2.43 14.50
C TYR A 140 14.47 -3.52 13.78
N GLY A 141 15.77 -3.62 14.08
CA GLY A 141 16.69 -4.62 13.52
C GLY A 141 16.32 -6.07 13.82
N LYS A 142 15.45 -6.29 14.81
CA LYS A 142 14.90 -7.62 15.13
C LYS A 142 13.89 -8.11 14.10
N ALA A 143 13.13 -7.19 13.51
CA ALA A 143 12.08 -7.52 12.54
C ALA A 143 12.47 -7.18 11.09
N ILE A 144 13.39 -6.22 10.91
CA ILE A 144 13.77 -5.67 9.61
C ILE A 144 15.27 -5.78 9.47
N SER A 145 15.74 -6.40 8.39
CA SER A 145 17.16 -6.51 8.07
C SER A 145 17.45 -5.86 6.72
N PHE A 146 18.62 -5.22 6.61
CA PHE A 146 19.12 -4.69 5.34
C PHE A 146 20.15 -5.65 4.74
N LEU A 147 20.01 -5.94 3.45
CA LEU A 147 20.97 -6.80 2.73
C LEU A 147 22.30 -6.09 2.47
N ASP A 148 22.27 -4.76 2.34
CA ASP A 148 23.45 -3.95 2.06
C ASP A 148 23.33 -2.53 2.62
N GLN A 149 24.50 -1.89 2.81
CA GLN A 149 24.61 -0.57 3.41
C GLN A 149 24.13 0.55 2.47
N ASP A 150 24.16 0.33 1.15
CA ASP A 150 23.69 1.32 0.16
C ASP A 150 22.18 1.51 0.27
N THR A 151 21.43 0.42 0.39
CA THR A 151 19.99 0.42 0.65
C THR A 151 19.68 1.18 1.93
N LEU A 152 20.38 0.88 3.04
CA LEU A 152 20.21 1.61 4.30
C LEU A 152 20.47 3.11 4.15
N ASN A 153 21.55 3.49 3.46
CA ASN A 153 21.91 4.89 3.23
C ASN A 153 20.86 5.64 2.41
N ARG A 154 20.29 5.02 1.37
CA ARG A 154 19.23 5.61 0.53
C ARG A 154 17.96 5.88 1.33
N LEU A 155 17.54 4.89 2.12
CA LEU A 155 16.35 5.00 2.96
C LEU A 155 16.56 6.03 4.08
N ARG A 156 17.73 6.04 4.71
CA ARG A 156 18.15 7.06 5.67
C ARG A 156 18.12 8.47 5.07
N ALA A 157 18.51 8.65 3.81
CA ALA A 157 18.44 9.96 3.15
C ALA A 157 17.00 10.46 3.01
N LEU A 158 16.03 9.56 2.79
CA LEU A 158 14.60 9.91 2.75
C LEU A 158 14.06 10.23 4.14
N TRP A 159 14.37 9.43 5.15
CA TRP A 159 13.98 9.73 6.54
C TRP A 159 14.57 11.05 7.04
N THR A 160 15.79 11.39 6.62
CA THR A 160 16.41 12.70 6.88
C THR A 160 15.55 13.82 6.31
N LYS A 161 15.08 13.67 5.07
CA LYS A 161 14.20 14.68 4.44
C LYS A 161 12.85 14.78 5.15
N TYR A 162 12.26 13.66 5.56
CA TYR A 162 11.00 13.66 6.32
C TYR A 162 11.18 14.39 7.66
N ALA A 163 12.18 14.03 8.45
CA ALA A 163 12.48 14.68 9.73
C ALA A 163 12.81 16.17 9.57
N ALA A 164 13.53 16.55 8.51
CA ALA A 164 13.89 17.94 8.24
C ALA A 164 12.66 18.85 8.02
N THR A 165 11.49 18.31 7.65
CA THR A 165 10.27 19.13 7.53
C THR A 165 9.78 19.67 8.87
N ALA A 166 10.14 19.04 10.00
CA ALA A 166 9.90 19.55 11.35
C ALA A 166 10.64 20.87 11.62
N ALA A 167 11.89 20.97 11.14
CA ALA A 167 12.80 22.08 11.39
C ALA A 167 12.54 23.31 10.50
N LEU A 168 11.56 23.24 9.60
CA LEU A 168 11.17 24.38 8.78
C LEU A 168 10.64 25.53 9.66
N ASN A 169 11.22 26.71 9.48
CA ASN A 169 10.65 27.93 10.06
C ASN A 169 9.27 28.24 9.45
N ILE A 170 8.55 29.20 10.04
CA ILE A 170 7.16 29.51 9.69
C ILE A 170 6.99 29.80 8.19
N ASP A 171 7.88 30.62 7.61
CA ASP A 171 7.81 31.01 6.20
C ASP A 171 8.12 29.83 5.26
N ALA A 172 9.18 29.08 5.57
CA ALA A 172 9.56 27.90 4.78
C ALA A 172 8.50 26.79 4.84
N ARG A 173 7.89 26.58 6.01
CA ARG A 173 6.78 25.64 6.18
C ARG A 173 5.56 26.07 5.38
N LYS A 174 5.19 27.35 5.44
CA LYS A 174 4.09 27.90 4.64
C LYS A 174 4.35 27.74 3.14
N GLN A 175 5.58 28.00 2.69
CA GLN A 175 5.96 27.81 1.29
C GLN A 175 5.89 26.33 0.88
N PHE A 176 6.38 25.42 1.72
CA PHE A 176 6.30 23.97 1.48
C PHE A 176 4.85 23.49 1.35
N GLU A 177 3.97 23.91 2.25
CA GLU A 177 2.54 23.61 2.24
C GLU A 177 1.87 24.12 0.96
N VAL A 178 1.99 25.41 0.66
CA VAL A 178 1.35 26.04 -0.52
C VAL A 178 1.86 25.42 -1.82
N THR A 179 3.17 25.23 -1.94
CA THR A 179 3.78 24.66 -3.14
C THR A 179 3.32 23.22 -3.35
N THR A 180 3.33 22.41 -2.31
CA THR A 180 2.97 20.98 -2.43
C THR A 180 1.48 20.80 -2.68
N ARG A 181 0.61 21.55 -2.00
CA ARG A 181 -0.84 21.55 -2.27
C ARG A 181 -1.14 21.97 -3.70
N GLY A 182 -0.46 22.99 -4.22
CA GLY A 182 -0.57 23.40 -5.63
C GLY A 182 -0.14 22.29 -6.60
N LYS A 183 0.94 21.56 -6.29
CA LYS A 183 1.41 20.43 -7.10
C LYS A 183 0.43 19.24 -7.07
N ILE A 184 -0.13 18.90 -5.91
CA ILE A 184 -1.18 17.87 -5.76
C ILE A 184 -2.39 18.22 -6.61
N LYS A 185 -2.91 19.45 -6.46
CA LYS A 185 -4.03 19.94 -7.28
C LYS A 185 -3.74 19.85 -8.77
N LYS A 186 -2.56 20.28 -9.21
CA LYS A 186 -2.16 20.20 -10.63
C LYS A 186 -2.09 18.76 -11.15
N MET A 187 -1.68 17.80 -10.32
CA MET A 187 -1.68 16.38 -10.69
C MET A 187 -3.11 15.87 -10.88
N PHE A 188 -4.02 16.22 -9.96
CA PHE A 188 -5.43 15.85 -10.03
C PHE A 188 -6.17 16.50 -11.20
N ASP A 189 -6.02 17.81 -11.41
CA ASP A 189 -6.67 18.53 -12.51
C ASP A 189 -6.28 17.91 -13.87
N ARG A 190 -5.01 17.50 -14.04
CA ARG A 190 -4.53 16.80 -15.24
C ARG A 190 -5.10 15.39 -15.40
N SER A 191 -5.44 14.71 -14.30
CA SER A 191 -6.05 13.38 -14.37
C SER A 191 -7.53 13.48 -14.78
N GLN A 192 -8.23 14.52 -14.33
CA GLN A 192 -9.63 14.81 -14.66
C GLN A 192 -9.88 15.19 -16.12
N GLU A 193 -8.86 15.70 -16.83
CA GLU A 193 -8.94 15.91 -18.29
C GLU A 193 -9.21 14.60 -19.06
N ASN A 194 -8.95 13.43 -18.44
CA ASN A 194 -9.05 12.12 -19.05
C ASN A 194 -10.07 11.22 -18.34
N SER A 195 -11.37 11.45 -18.59
CA SER A 195 -12.47 10.50 -18.36
C SER A 195 -12.72 10.04 -16.90
N MET A 196 -13.75 9.20 -16.73
CA MET A 196 -14.20 8.68 -15.43
C MET A 196 -13.15 7.73 -14.82
N HIS A 197 -12.81 7.93 -13.54
CA HIS A 197 -11.75 7.16 -12.87
C HIS A 197 -12.31 5.85 -12.32
N VAL A 198 -11.99 4.75 -13.00
CA VAL A 198 -12.56 3.42 -12.73
C VAL A 198 -11.54 2.41 -12.18
N GLN A 199 -10.34 2.85 -11.79
CA GLN A 199 -9.29 1.94 -11.34
C GLN A 199 -9.66 1.19 -10.05
N GLY A 200 -10.48 1.78 -9.18
CA GLY A 200 -11.00 1.13 -7.96
C GLY A 200 -11.99 -0.01 -8.21
N LEU A 201 -12.48 -0.19 -9.44
CA LEU A 201 -13.46 -1.23 -9.74
C LEU A 201 -12.94 -2.66 -9.55
N ARG A 202 -11.62 -2.87 -9.58
CA ARG A 202 -11.03 -4.19 -9.24
C ARG A 202 -11.16 -4.55 -7.75
N SER A 203 -11.38 -3.57 -6.88
CA SER A 203 -11.58 -3.80 -5.44
C SER A 203 -12.98 -4.31 -5.09
N VAL A 204 -13.97 -4.05 -5.95
CA VAL A 204 -15.38 -4.36 -5.70
C VAL A 204 -15.85 -5.65 -6.39
N GLY A 205 -14.98 -6.28 -7.18
CA GLY A 205 -15.23 -7.61 -7.75
C GLY A 205 -16.49 -7.67 -8.63
N PRO A 206 -17.36 -8.69 -8.44
CA PRO A 206 -18.60 -8.82 -9.22
C PRO A 206 -19.56 -7.63 -9.12
N ASN A 207 -19.45 -6.82 -8.07
CA ASN A 207 -20.33 -5.66 -7.82
C ASN A 207 -19.91 -4.39 -8.59
N TRP A 208 -18.96 -4.50 -9.53
CA TRP A 208 -18.35 -3.33 -10.20
C TRP A 208 -19.34 -2.41 -10.89
N THR A 209 -20.42 -2.93 -11.49
CA THR A 209 -21.43 -2.12 -12.20
C THR A 209 -22.17 -1.18 -11.26
N GLY A 210 -22.54 -1.65 -10.07
CA GLY A 210 -23.23 -0.84 -9.05
C GLY A 210 -22.31 0.10 -8.29
N ALA A 211 -20.99 -0.09 -8.39
CA ALA A 211 -19.99 0.65 -7.62
C ALA A 211 -19.32 1.79 -8.40
N VAL A 212 -19.61 1.95 -9.70
CA VAL A 212 -18.93 2.93 -10.58
C VAL A 212 -18.95 4.35 -10.03
N GLU A 213 -20.14 4.84 -9.68
CA GLU A 213 -20.31 6.21 -9.19
C GLU A 213 -19.61 6.40 -7.84
N THR A 214 -19.81 5.46 -6.90
CA THR A 214 -19.20 5.51 -5.56
C THR A 214 -17.67 5.48 -5.63
N ILE A 215 -17.08 4.60 -6.43
CA ILE A 215 -15.62 4.50 -6.56
C ILE A 215 -15.04 5.75 -7.24
N SER A 216 -15.67 6.24 -8.31
CA SER A 216 -15.24 7.48 -8.97
C SER A 216 -15.34 8.69 -8.03
N TYR A 217 -16.38 8.71 -7.17
CA TYR A 217 -16.53 9.70 -6.11
C TYR A 217 -15.41 9.59 -5.07
N CYS A 218 -15.16 8.41 -4.49
CA CYS A 218 -14.11 8.18 -3.51
C CYS A 218 -12.72 8.60 -4.01
N PHE A 219 -12.39 8.26 -5.26
CA PHE A 219 -11.16 8.72 -5.92
C PHE A 219 -11.07 10.25 -5.93
N SER A 220 -12.12 10.92 -6.42
CA SER A 220 -12.14 12.37 -6.54
C SER A 220 -12.01 13.04 -5.17
N ARG A 221 -12.74 12.53 -4.17
CA ARG A 221 -12.68 13.02 -2.80
C ARG A 221 -11.30 12.84 -2.18
N PHE A 222 -10.61 11.73 -2.42
CA PHE A 222 -9.25 11.54 -1.93
C PHE A 222 -8.30 12.63 -2.43
N TRP A 223 -8.31 12.94 -3.72
CA TRP A 223 -7.44 13.96 -4.29
C TRP A 223 -7.83 15.39 -3.95
N GLU A 224 -9.13 15.67 -3.80
CA GLU A 224 -9.64 17.00 -3.41
C GLU A 224 -9.34 17.32 -1.94
N THR A 225 -9.51 16.32 -1.07
CA THR A 225 -9.50 16.52 0.38
C THR A 225 -8.23 16.04 1.05
N GLY A 226 -7.48 15.16 0.39
CA GLY A 226 -6.27 14.53 0.92
C GLY A 226 -6.50 13.40 1.93
N VAL A 227 -7.74 13.03 2.23
CA VAL A 227 -8.07 11.91 3.14
C VAL A 227 -8.81 10.79 2.39
N VAL A 228 -8.69 9.55 2.85
CA VAL A 228 -9.26 8.40 2.12
C VAL A 228 -10.78 8.59 1.94
N ALA A 229 -11.23 8.52 0.69
CA ALA A 229 -12.64 8.69 0.29
C ALA A 229 -13.31 10.02 0.74
N GLY A 230 -12.55 11.00 1.25
CA GLY A 230 -13.12 12.21 1.86
C GLY A 230 -13.94 11.93 3.12
N ASN A 231 -13.56 10.91 3.90
CA ASN A 231 -14.26 10.50 5.11
C ASN A 231 -14.44 11.68 6.11
N LEU A 232 -15.66 11.83 6.64
CA LEU A 232 -16.06 13.00 7.42
C LEU A 232 -15.29 13.20 8.74
N PRO A 233 -15.03 12.19 9.57
CA PRO A 233 -14.26 12.37 10.80
C PRO A 233 -12.81 12.76 10.50
N ASP A 234 -12.20 12.17 9.48
CA ASP A 234 -10.83 12.51 9.09
C ASP A 234 -10.78 13.99 8.65
N LEU A 235 -11.77 14.44 7.87
CA LEU A 235 -11.94 15.85 7.51
C LEU A 235 -12.15 16.76 8.73
N GLN A 236 -12.94 16.32 9.72
CA GLN A 236 -13.16 17.07 10.96
C GLN A 236 -11.86 17.18 11.77
N GLU A 237 -11.04 16.13 11.81
CA GLU A 237 -9.76 16.15 12.48
C GLU A 237 -8.81 17.17 11.83
N LEU A 238 -8.76 17.20 10.49
CA LEU A 238 -7.96 18.17 9.74
C LEU A 238 -8.43 19.63 9.92
N SER A 239 -9.72 19.85 10.21
CA SER A 239 -10.31 21.19 10.32
C SER A 239 -9.68 22.03 11.42
N SER A 240 -9.21 21.39 12.50
CA SER A 240 -8.47 22.02 13.61
C SER A 240 -7.20 22.74 13.14
N SER A 241 -6.64 22.33 12.00
CA SER A 241 -5.32 22.72 11.50
C SER A 241 -5.40 23.34 10.09
N GLN A 242 -6.51 24.00 9.76
CA GLN A 242 -6.75 24.61 8.43
C GLN A 242 -6.64 23.60 7.26
N GLY A 243 -7.13 22.38 7.46
CA GLY A 243 -7.06 21.31 6.44
C GLY A 243 -5.79 20.45 6.54
N GLY A 244 -5.20 20.37 7.73
CA GLY A 244 -4.07 19.50 8.05
C GLY A 244 -2.71 19.98 7.54
N ARG A 245 -1.70 19.12 7.70
CA ARG A 245 -0.34 19.28 7.21
C ARG A 245 -0.09 18.37 6.03
N VAL A 246 0.67 18.86 5.05
CA VAL A 246 1.18 18.02 3.96
C VAL A 246 1.99 16.88 4.53
N ASN A 247 1.61 15.65 4.18
CA ASN A 247 2.34 14.45 4.55
C ASN A 247 3.66 14.35 3.75
N PRO A 248 4.84 14.47 4.42
CA PRO A 248 6.14 14.39 3.77
C PRO A 248 6.36 13.08 3.02
N MET A 249 5.72 11.99 3.47
CA MET A 249 5.83 10.69 2.81
C MET A 249 5.19 10.67 1.41
N PHE A 250 4.20 11.52 1.13
CA PHE A 250 3.67 11.69 -0.23
C PHE A 250 4.36 12.81 -1.00
N ALA A 251 4.79 13.86 -0.30
CA ALA A 251 5.42 15.03 -0.91
C ALA A 251 6.84 14.75 -1.43
N ILE A 252 7.59 13.90 -0.74
CA ILE A 252 9.01 13.64 -1.00
C ILE A 252 9.18 12.20 -1.50
N SER A 253 9.71 12.08 -2.71
CA SER A 253 9.95 10.80 -3.41
C SER A 253 11.43 10.61 -3.75
N SER A 254 11.77 9.52 -4.43
CA SER A 254 13.12 9.31 -4.99
C SER A 254 13.41 10.16 -6.23
N SER A 255 12.44 10.97 -6.69
CA SER A 255 12.63 11.88 -7.83
C SER A 255 13.79 12.84 -7.60
N SER A 256 14.55 13.09 -8.66
CA SER A 256 15.62 14.11 -8.68
C SER A 256 15.13 15.52 -8.99
N THR A 257 13.87 15.69 -9.42
CA THR A 257 13.37 16.96 -9.98
C THR A 257 12.63 17.85 -8.98
N GLU A 258 12.58 17.48 -7.69
CA GLU A 258 11.74 18.11 -6.65
C GLU A 258 10.24 18.22 -7.03
N GLU A 259 9.81 17.56 -8.11
CA GLU A 259 8.42 17.52 -8.53
C GLU A 259 7.60 16.55 -7.66
N PHE A 260 6.32 16.86 -7.51
CA PHE A 260 5.37 15.92 -6.93
C PHE A 260 5.14 14.78 -7.91
N ALA A 261 5.51 13.58 -7.51
CA ALA A 261 5.60 12.43 -8.40
C ALA A 261 4.55 11.35 -8.16
N VAL A 262 3.68 11.50 -7.15
CA VAL A 262 2.65 10.48 -6.86
C VAL A 262 1.83 10.21 -8.11
N HIS A 263 1.73 8.94 -8.49
CA HIS A 263 1.00 8.53 -9.68
C HIS A 263 -0.46 9.00 -9.59
N TYR A 264 -0.98 9.61 -10.66
CA TYR A 264 -2.31 10.23 -10.69
C TYR A 264 -3.46 9.24 -10.46
N GLY A 265 -3.23 7.94 -10.68
CA GLY A 265 -4.17 6.87 -10.37
C GLY A 265 -4.09 6.34 -8.93
N SER A 266 -3.31 6.97 -8.05
CA SER A 266 -3.16 6.54 -6.66
C SER A 266 -4.46 6.75 -5.89
N GLU A 267 -4.98 5.69 -5.28
CA GLU A 267 -6.17 5.71 -4.44
C GLU A 267 -6.04 4.59 -3.39
N PRO A 268 -6.21 4.89 -2.08
CA PRO A 268 -6.03 3.88 -1.04
C PRO A 268 -6.96 2.67 -1.16
N LEU A 269 -8.22 2.90 -1.57
CA LEU A 269 -9.25 1.87 -1.71
C LEU A 269 -8.86 0.74 -2.68
N LEU A 270 -7.92 1.01 -3.58
CA LEU A 270 -7.36 0.03 -4.50
C LEU A 270 -6.74 -1.17 -3.79
N GLY A 271 -6.23 -0.99 -2.57
CA GLY A 271 -5.56 -2.03 -1.77
C GLY A 271 -6.49 -3.03 -1.09
N PHE A 272 -7.80 -2.77 -1.08
CA PHE A 272 -8.75 -3.47 -0.20
C PHE A 272 -9.77 -4.31 -0.99
N HIS A 273 -10.29 -5.37 -0.36
CA HIS A 273 -11.43 -6.13 -0.86
C HIS A 273 -12.74 -5.48 -0.42
N LEU A 274 -13.37 -4.75 -1.33
CA LEU A 274 -14.57 -3.95 -1.09
C LEU A 274 -15.85 -4.62 -1.59
N ALA A 275 -15.78 -5.81 -2.20
CA ALA A 275 -16.94 -6.48 -2.79
C ALA A 275 -18.14 -6.53 -1.83
N THR A 276 -17.92 -6.94 -0.58
CA THR A 276 -18.99 -7.11 0.41
C THR A 276 -19.69 -5.81 0.82
N ALA A 277 -19.04 -4.66 0.64
CA ALA A 277 -19.68 -3.36 0.87
C ALA A 277 -20.79 -3.08 -0.15
N PHE A 278 -20.78 -3.77 -1.30
CA PHE A 278 -21.71 -3.57 -2.40
C PHE A 278 -22.67 -4.76 -2.63
N ASP A 279 -22.70 -5.77 -1.74
CA ASP A 279 -23.54 -6.97 -1.91
C ASP A 279 -25.04 -6.66 -2.05
N GLY A 280 -25.51 -5.49 -1.56
CA GLY A 280 -26.89 -5.02 -1.74
C GLY A 280 -27.23 -4.50 -3.15
N HIS A 281 -26.23 -4.21 -4.00
CA HIS A 281 -26.44 -3.72 -5.36
C HIS A 281 -26.74 -4.83 -6.38
N LEU A 282 -26.51 -6.11 -6.02
CA LEU A 282 -26.96 -7.26 -6.81
C LEU A 282 -28.48 -7.47 -6.75
N VAL A 283 -29.18 -6.90 -5.77
CA VAL A 283 -30.61 -7.16 -5.56
C VAL A 283 -31.51 -6.49 -6.64
N GLY A 284 -30.95 -5.57 -7.44
CA GLY A 284 -31.65 -4.95 -8.58
C GLY A 284 -31.50 -5.69 -9.92
N TYR A 285 -30.54 -6.60 -10.02
CA TYR A 285 -30.34 -7.47 -11.17
C TYR A 285 -30.45 -8.89 -10.67
N THR A 286 -31.64 -9.47 -10.84
CA THR A 286 -31.83 -10.92 -10.72
C THR A 286 -30.60 -11.63 -11.28
N THR A 287 -30.04 -12.52 -10.48
CA THR A 287 -28.93 -13.42 -10.81
C THR A 287 -29.34 -14.36 -11.94
N ASP A 288 -29.55 -13.80 -13.13
CA ASP A 288 -29.61 -14.50 -14.39
C ASP A 288 -28.49 -13.96 -15.28
N ALA A 289 -27.94 -14.85 -16.11
CA ALA A 289 -26.84 -14.51 -17.01
C ALA A 289 -27.21 -13.46 -18.09
N LEU A 290 -28.47 -12.98 -18.10
CA LEU A 290 -28.99 -11.97 -19.03
C LEU A 290 -28.63 -10.54 -18.61
N GLY A 291 -28.52 -10.26 -17.29
CA GLY A 291 -28.15 -8.93 -16.78
C GLY A 291 -26.74 -8.47 -17.22
N THR A 292 -25.78 -9.40 -17.25
CA THR A 292 -24.39 -9.13 -17.66
C THR A 292 -24.26 -8.85 -19.16
N GLU A 293 -25.07 -9.52 -19.98
CA GLU A 293 -25.07 -9.30 -21.43
C GLU A 293 -25.71 -7.95 -21.81
N ALA A 294 -26.71 -7.50 -21.05
CA ALA A 294 -27.31 -6.17 -21.16
C ALA A 294 -26.32 -5.05 -20.76
N ALA A 295 -25.57 -5.23 -19.67
CA ALA A 295 -24.52 -4.29 -19.25
C ALA A 295 -23.37 -4.16 -20.27
N THR A 296 -23.02 -5.26 -20.94
CA THR A 296 -21.99 -5.27 -22.00
C THR A 296 -22.45 -4.52 -23.26
N ARG A 297 -23.75 -4.59 -23.61
CA ARG A 297 -24.36 -3.83 -24.71
C ARG A 297 -24.50 -2.34 -24.42
N LEU A 298 -24.70 -1.97 -23.15
CA LEU A 298 -24.74 -0.55 -22.72
C LEU A 298 -23.35 0.10 -22.75
N ALA A 299 -22.29 -0.65 -22.45
CA ALA A 299 -20.92 -0.15 -22.46
C ALA A 299 -20.31 0.01 -23.87
N PHE A 300 -20.80 -0.75 -24.86
CA PHE A 300 -20.25 -0.75 -26.23
C PHE A 300 -21.34 -0.89 -27.30
N PRO A 301 -22.00 0.21 -27.72
CA PRO A 301 -23.00 0.14 -28.76
C PRO A 301 -22.32 0.04 -30.13
N GLY A 302 -22.30 -1.14 -30.77
CA GLY A 302 -21.94 -1.17 -32.20
C GLY A 302 -21.48 -2.45 -32.90
N VAL A 303 -21.39 -3.64 -32.28
CA VAL A 303 -20.90 -4.83 -33.01
C VAL A 303 -21.94 -5.96 -33.03
N PRO A 304 -22.59 -6.24 -34.17
CA PRO A 304 -23.47 -7.40 -34.31
C PRO A 304 -22.68 -8.62 -34.83
N GLY A 305 -22.71 -9.75 -34.10
CA GLY A 305 -22.19 -11.01 -34.64
C GLY A 305 -21.97 -12.16 -33.65
N ARG A 306 -23.04 -12.93 -33.38
CA ARG A 306 -23.15 -14.37 -33.06
C ARG A 306 -22.00 -15.17 -32.41
N GLN A 307 -22.30 -15.67 -31.20
CA GLN A 307 -21.92 -16.93 -30.51
C GLN A 307 -20.50 -17.52 -30.66
N SER A 308 -19.82 -17.69 -29.52
CA SER A 308 -19.32 -19.00 -29.02
C SER A 308 -18.89 -18.91 -27.55
N GLN A 309 -19.14 -19.98 -26.79
CA GLN A 309 -18.64 -20.17 -25.43
C GLN A 309 -17.10 -20.15 -25.40
N TYR A 310 -16.51 -19.57 -24.36
CA TYR A 310 -15.09 -19.70 -24.08
C TYR A 310 -14.91 -20.26 -22.66
N TYR A 311 -14.42 -21.50 -22.59
CA TYR A 311 -13.81 -22.05 -21.38
C TYR A 311 -12.32 -21.71 -21.42
N LEU A 312 -11.81 -21.10 -20.35
CA LEU A 312 -10.37 -20.99 -20.14
C LEU A 312 -10.01 -21.83 -18.91
N ARG A 313 -9.50 -23.04 -19.18
CA ARG A 313 -8.76 -23.85 -18.21
C ARG A 313 -7.29 -23.53 -18.40
N ILE A 314 -6.69 -22.79 -17.47
CA ILE A 314 -5.24 -22.67 -17.43
C ILE A 314 -4.71 -23.72 -16.46
N ALA A 315 -4.05 -24.74 -17.01
CA ALA A 315 -3.16 -25.62 -16.27
C ALA A 315 -1.72 -25.15 -16.54
N TRP A 316 -0.91 -24.98 -15.49
CA TRP A 316 0.55 -24.84 -15.65
C TRP A 316 1.27 -25.95 -14.88
N LYS A 317 2.24 -26.55 -15.58
CA LYS A 317 3.22 -27.52 -15.11
C LYS A 317 4.63 -26.98 -15.44
N ILE A 318 5.55 -27.21 -14.50
CA ILE A 318 6.93 -26.69 -14.41
C ILE A 318 7.88 -27.30 -15.48
N PRO A 319 8.95 -26.59 -15.86
CA PRO A 319 10.27 -27.20 -16.01
C PRO A 319 11.35 -26.60 -15.07
N SER A 320 12.16 -27.52 -14.53
CA SER A 320 13.41 -27.40 -13.75
C SER A 320 14.60 -26.87 -14.57
N PHE A 321 15.82 -26.50 -14.11
CA PHE A 321 16.67 -26.88 -12.95
C PHE A 321 17.87 -25.88 -12.89
N GLY A 322 18.46 -25.64 -11.71
CA GLY A 322 19.93 -25.55 -11.51
C GLY A 322 20.64 -24.19 -11.51
N GLU A 323 20.94 -23.66 -10.32
CA GLU A 323 22.32 -23.42 -9.84
C GLU A 323 22.31 -23.23 -8.31
N ARG A 324 23.25 -23.89 -7.64
CA ARG A 324 23.45 -23.87 -6.19
C ARG A 324 23.93 -22.47 -5.76
N LEU A 325 23.34 -21.92 -4.69
CA LEU A 325 24.02 -20.93 -3.88
C LEU A 325 24.39 -21.58 -2.55
N GLU A 326 25.69 -21.63 -2.33
CA GLU A 326 26.37 -22.22 -1.18
C GLU A 326 26.07 -21.47 0.12
N GLU A 327 26.27 -22.19 1.22
CA GLU A 327 26.03 -21.79 2.60
C GLU A 327 26.77 -20.51 3.00
N MET A 328 26.06 -19.58 3.62
CA MET A 328 26.68 -18.62 4.55
C MET A 328 25.84 -18.45 5.82
N ALA A 329 26.56 -18.62 6.93
CA ALA A 329 26.28 -18.22 8.31
C ALA A 329 25.18 -18.96 9.08
N SER A 330 25.67 -19.81 9.99
CA SER A 330 24.95 -20.45 11.09
C SER A 330 24.72 -19.49 12.25
N GLU A 331 23.49 -19.01 12.41
CA GLU A 331 22.81 -18.83 13.71
C GLU A 331 21.37 -18.34 13.45
N PRO A 332 20.33 -19.03 13.96
CA PRO A 332 18.95 -18.59 13.76
C PRO A 332 18.62 -17.41 14.69
N LEU A 333 18.35 -16.26 14.08
CA LEU A 333 17.71 -15.12 14.73
C LEU A 333 16.24 -15.48 14.98
N GLU A 334 15.89 -15.83 16.22
CA GLU A 334 14.52 -16.06 16.67
C GLU A 334 13.81 -14.71 16.89
N TRP A 335 12.84 -14.33 16.04
CA TRP A 335 12.00 -13.17 16.33
C TRP A 335 10.53 -13.39 15.96
N GLU A 336 9.69 -13.05 16.93
CA GLU A 336 8.24 -13.05 16.94
C GLU A 336 7.79 -11.58 16.80
N ILE A 337 6.95 -11.27 15.80
CA ILE A 337 6.30 -9.95 15.71
C ILE A 337 5.18 -9.96 16.77
N ARG A 338 5.39 -9.22 17.86
CA ARG A 338 4.52 -9.20 19.05
C ARG A 338 3.20 -8.42 18.91
N SER A 339 2.84 -7.98 17.72
CA SER A 339 1.51 -7.38 17.49
C SER A 339 0.51 -8.50 17.23
N SER A 340 -0.62 -8.50 17.95
CA SER A 340 -1.63 -9.53 17.72
C SER A 340 -2.08 -9.46 16.26
N PRO A 341 -2.23 -10.61 15.59
CA PRO A 341 -2.78 -10.63 14.24
C PRO A 341 -4.16 -9.95 14.13
N GLU A 342 -4.93 -9.79 15.23
CA GLU A 342 -6.13 -8.94 15.33
C GLU A 342 -5.81 -7.45 15.13
N GLU A 343 -4.75 -6.91 15.73
CA GLU A 343 -4.33 -5.52 15.57
C GLU A 343 -3.80 -5.25 14.15
N LEU A 344 -3.05 -6.20 13.57
CA LEU A 344 -2.64 -6.16 12.16
C LEU A 344 -3.82 -6.31 11.20
N SER A 345 -4.89 -6.99 11.62
CA SER A 345 -6.15 -7.05 10.89
C SER A 345 -6.95 -5.77 10.96
N MET A 346 -7.02 -5.14 12.13
CA MET A 346 -7.65 -3.83 12.30
C MET A 346 -6.92 -2.79 11.45
N TYR A 347 -5.60 -2.95 11.30
CA TYR A 347 -4.75 -2.15 10.42
C TYR A 347 -5.18 -2.13 8.94
N PHE A 348 -5.84 -3.19 8.43
CA PHE A 348 -6.34 -3.26 7.03
C PHE A 348 -7.86 -3.45 6.87
N PHE A 349 -8.55 -4.00 7.86
CA PHE A 349 -9.87 -4.61 7.71
C PHE A 349 -10.92 -4.07 8.67
N ASN A 350 -10.70 -2.93 9.34
CA ASN A 350 -11.85 -2.19 9.89
C ASN A 350 -12.63 -1.47 8.77
N SER A 351 -13.05 -2.25 7.77
CA SER A 351 -14.08 -1.95 6.79
C SER A 351 -15.46 -1.76 7.42
N ILE A 352 -15.59 -1.84 8.74
CA ILE A 352 -16.78 -1.37 9.47
C ILE A 352 -16.91 0.16 9.36
N TRP A 353 -15.81 0.91 9.22
CA TRP A 353 -15.85 2.36 9.02
C TRP A 353 -16.09 2.77 7.56
N LEU A 354 -15.48 2.06 6.60
CA LEU A 354 -15.72 2.27 5.16
C LEU A 354 -17.17 1.94 4.75
N CYS A 355 -17.80 0.95 5.39
CA CYS A 355 -19.21 0.62 5.18
C CYS A 355 -20.20 1.69 5.69
N SER A 356 -19.79 2.54 6.65
CA SER A 356 -20.62 3.67 7.09
C SER A 356 -20.66 4.79 6.06
N VAL A 357 -19.57 4.98 5.31
CA VAL A 357 -19.43 6.03 4.29
C VAL A 357 -20.09 5.62 2.97
N MET A 358 -20.14 4.32 2.65
CA MET A 358 -20.81 3.81 1.44
C MET A 358 -22.34 3.67 1.57
N ARG A 359 -22.93 3.99 2.74
CA ARG A 359 -24.37 3.86 3.01
C ARG A 359 -25.12 5.18 3.24
N THR A 360 -24.47 6.31 2.97
CA THR A 360 -25.10 7.64 2.87
C THR A 360 -24.98 8.14 1.46
#